data_AF-A0A661V416-F1
#
_entry.id   AF-A0A661V416-F1
#
_cell.length_a   1.000
_cell.length_b   1.000
_cell.length_c   1.000
_cell.angle_alpha   90.00
_cell.angle_beta   90.00
_cell.angle_gamma   90.00
#
_symmetry.space_group_name_H-M   'P 1'
#
loop_
_entity.id
_entity.type
_entity.pdbx_description
1 polymer ?
#
loop_
_entity_poly.entity_id
_entity_poly.type
_entity_poly.pdbx_seq_one_letter_code
_entity_poly.pdbx_strand_id
1 'polypeptide(L)'
;AYYHDVGKIARPYFFTENQVEGVNPHDRLDPRTSAEVIVAHVKDGLELARRYRLPRRVRAFIEEHHGGGCVSFFHGKALQLADDPDSVDESDFRYPGPKPQSKETALVMLADNCEAAVRSARPAGVEEVVEIVNRVIDQRVAEGQLNECDLTLRDLEIVRQTLISSLKGVFHPRIQYPPPKSEQVTEVAGT
;
A
#
# COMPACT_ATOMS: atom_id res chain seq x y z
N ALA A 1 6.13 -3.32 -11.42
CA ALA A 1 6.31 -2.86 -10.02
C ALA A 1 7.05 -1.53 -9.93
N TYR A 2 8.32 -1.39 -10.35
CA TYR A 2 9.14 -0.19 -10.06
C TYR A 2 8.55 1.19 -10.35
N TYR A 3 7.64 1.32 -11.32
CA TYR A 3 7.11 2.61 -11.76
C TYR A 3 5.67 2.91 -11.34
N HIS A 4 4.94 1.99 -10.69
CA HIS A 4 3.50 2.20 -10.41
C HIS A 4 3.23 3.50 -9.63
N ASP A 5 4.10 3.78 -8.66
CA ASP A 5 4.08 4.96 -7.79
C ASP A 5 4.90 6.15 -8.29
N VAL A 6 5.43 6.13 -9.52
CA VAL A 6 6.39 7.15 -9.99
C VAL A 6 5.84 8.58 -9.93
N GLY A 7 4.52 8.76 -9.95
CA GLY A 7 3.92 10.08 -9.83
C GLY A 7 4.01 10.71 -8.44
N LYS A 8 4.27 9.92 -7.39
CA LYS A 8 4.46 10.43 -6.03
C LYS A 8 5.63 11.41 -5.95
N ILE A 9 6.61 11.33 -6.86
CA ILE A 9 7.76 12.24 -6.92
C ILE A 9 7.36 13.69 -7.20
N ALA A 10 6.15 13.94 -7.73
CA ALA A 10 5.66 15.30 -7.95
C ALA A 10 5.44 16.05 -6.63
N ARG A 11 5.04 15.32 -5.57
CA ARG A 11 4.73 15.86 -4.24
C ARG A 11 5.11 14.85 -3.14
N PRO A 12 6.40 14.51 -2.99
CA PRO A 12 6.84 13.36 -2.19
C PRO A 12 6.42 13.45 -0.71
N TYR A 13 6.42 14.66 -0.14
CA TYR A 13 6.12 14.91 1.27
C TYR A 13 4.66 14.58 1.69
N PHE A 14 3.74 14.38 0.73
CA PHE A 14 2.37 13.95 1.02
C PHE A 14 2.23 12.43 1.19
N PHE A 15 3.27 11.65 0.90
CA PHE A 15 3.23 10.19 1.00
C PHE A 15 4.02 9.74 2.22
N THR A 16 3.39 8.93 3.08
CA THR A 16 3.89 8.60 4.42
C THR A 16 5.24 7.88 4.40
N GLU A 17 5.52 7.11 3.36
CA GLU A 17 6.81 6.44 3.14
C GLU A 17 7.99 7.41 2.91
N ASN A 18 7.72 8.67 2.56
CA ASN A 18 8.73 9.70 2.34
C ASN A 18 8.80 10.72 3.49
N GLN A 19 7.96 10.59 4.51
CA GLN A 19 7.93 11.52 5.64
C GLN A 19 8.99 11.11 6.66
N VAL A 20 9.88 12.06 7.00
CA VAL A 20 10.85 11.92 8.10
C VAL A 20 10.31 12.72 9.29
N GLU A 21 10.10 12.02 10.41
CA GLU A 21 9.68 12.49 11.74
C GLU A 21 8.99 13.87 11.85
N GLY A 22 7.66 13.86 12.04
CA GLY A 22 6.96 14.83 12.89
C GLY A 22 5.94 15.76 12.23
N VAL A 23 5.91 15.90 10.90
CA VAL A 23 4.95 16.78 10.23
C VAL A 23 4.27 16.06 9.05
N ASN A 24 2.98 15.77 9.19
CA ASN A 24 2.15 15.26 8.11
C ASN A 24 1.38 16.44 7.46
N PRO A 25 1.66 16.80 6.19
CA PRO A 25 0.96 17.90 5.50
C PRO A 25 -0.56 17.73 5.47
N HIS A 26 -1.05 16.49 5.53
CA HIS A 26 -2.49 16.18 5.56
C HIS A 26 -3.20 16.66 6.84
N ASP A 27 -2.47 16.98 7.91
CA ASP A 27 -3.06 17.52 9.14
C ASP A 27 -3.58 18.95 8.96
N ARG A 28 -3.12 19.64 7.91
CA ARG A 28 -3.52 21.03 7.58
C ARG A 28 -4.49 21.12 6.41
N LEU A 29 -4.90 19.98 5.86
CA LEU A 29 -5.82 19.89 4.73
C LEU A 29 -7.14 19.28 5.17
N ASP A 30 -8.22 19.69 4.54
CA ASP A 30 -9.46 18.94 4.64
C ASP A 30 -9.30 17.56 3.95
N PRO A 31 -10.16 16.58 4.30
CA PRO A 31 -10.02 15.22 3.79
C PRO A 31 -10.16 15.11 2.26
N ARG A 32 -11.02 15.93 1.65
CA ARG A 32 -11.22 15.92 0.19
C ARG A 32 -9.95 16.39 -0.52
N THR A 33 -9.39 17.52 -0.10
CA THR A 33 -8.11 18.02 -0.67
C THR A 33 -6.99 17.00 -0.49
N SER A 34 -6.95 16.32 0.66
CA SER A 34 -5.98 15.24 0.89
C SER A 34 -6.16 14.07 -0.09
N ALA A 35 -7.40 13.64 -0.32
CA ALA A 35 -7.70 12.58 -1.29
C ALA A 35 -7.34 13.01 -2.72
N GLU A 36 -7.64 14.24 -3.12
CA GLU A 36 -7.27 14.78 -4.43
C GLU A 36 -5.75 14.74 -4.67
N VAL A 37 -4.94 15.11 -3.66
CA VAL A 37 -3.47 15.04 -3.74
C VAL A 37 -2.99 13.60 -3.89
N ILE A 38 -3.56 12.66 -3.12
CA ILE A 38 -3.21 11.25 -3.20
C ILE A 38 -3.60 10.68 -4.57
N VAL A 39 -4.82 10.91 -5.05
CA VAL A 39 -5.31 10.40 -6.34
C VAL A 39 -4.51 10.98 -7.52
N ALA A 40 -4.06 12.24 -7.42
CA ALA A 40 -3.32 12.92 -8.48
C ALA A 40 -2.01 12.21 -8.87
N HIS A 41 -1.40 11.40 -8.00
CA HIS A 41 -0.14 10.71 -8.31
C HIS A 41 -0.28 9.79 -9.54
N VAL A 42 -1.46 9.21 -9.80
CA VAL A 42 -1.67 8.37 -10.99
C VAL A 42 -1.54 9.21 -12.26
N LYS A 43 -2.22 10.36 -12.30
CA LYS A 43 -2.18 11.29 -13.43
C LYS A 43 -0.78 11.84 -13.65
N ASP A 44 -0.12 12.27 -12.58
CA ASP A 44 1.24 12.82 -12.63
C ASP A 44 2.25 11.74 -13.09
N GLY A 45 2.08 10.51 -12.61
CA GLY A 45 2.90 9.36 -13.02
C GLY A 45 2.73 9.04 -14.50
N LEU A 46 1.50 9.11 -15.04
CA LEU A 46 1.24 8.91 -16.45
C LEU A 46 1.79 10.02 -17.34
N GLU A 47 1.70 11.28 -16.91
CA GLU A 47 2.32 12.39 -17.61
C GLU A 47 3.83 12.19 -17.72
N LEU A 48 4.46 11.87 -16.59
CA LEU A 48 5.89 11.61 -16.52
C LEU A 48 6.30 10.41 -17.39
N ALA A 49 5.57 9.29 -17.28
CA ALA A 49 5.82 8.11 -18.07
C ALA A 49 5.70 8.37 -19.58
N ARG A 50 4.74 9.20 -20.02
CA ARG A 50 4.61 9.62 -21.42
C ARG A 50 5.79 10.49 -21.85
N ARG A 51 6.19 11.45 -21.02
CA ARG A 51 7.34 12.34 -21.28
C ARG A 51 8.62 11.55 -21.51
N TYR A 52 8.86 10.53 -20.70
CA TYR A 52 10.01 9.62 -20.81
C TYR A 52 9.79 8.41 -21.72
N ARG A 53 8.68 8.38 -22.46
CA ARG A 53 8.36 7.35 -23.46
C ARG A 53 8.36 5.92 -22.89
N LEU A 54 7.93 5.75 -21.64
CA LEU A 54 7.76 4.43 -21.07
C LEU A 54 6.74 3.62 -21.89
N PRO A 55 6.99 2.32 -22.14
CA PRO A 55 6.08 1.49 -22.89
C PRO A 55 4.67 1.46 -22.31
N ARG A 56 3.65 1.30 -23.16
CA ARG A 56 2.24 1.22 -22.74
C ARG A 56 2.01 0.17 -21.65
N ARG A 57 2.68 -0.98 -21.73
CA ARG A 57 2.60 -2.05 -20.72
C ARG A 57 3.11 -1.59 -19.35
N VAL A 58 4.13 -0.74 -19.28
CA VAL A 58 4.63 -0.19 -18.00
C VAL A 58 3.67 0.85 -17.46
N ARG A 59 3.17 1.72 -18.33
CA ARG A 59 2.16 2.73 -17.96
C ARG A 59 0.87 2.13 -17.41
N ALA A 60 0.46 0.95 -17.88
CA ALA A 60 -0.71 0.24 -17.36
C ALA A 60 -0.61 0.00 -15.84
N PHE A 61 0.59 -0.33 -15.33
CA PHE A 61 0.78 -0.47 -13.87
C PHE A 61 0.62 0.86 -13.11
N ILE A 62 0.81 2.01 -13.75
CA ILE A 62 0.58 3.31 -13.11
C ILE A 62 -0.91 3.60 -13.07
N GLU A 63 -1.61 3.40 -14.19
CA GLU A 63 -3.02 3.74 -14.32
C GLU A 63 -3.94 2.79 -13.54
N GLU A 64 -3.62 1.49 -13.50
CA GLU A 64 -4.55 0.45 -13.07
C GLU A 64 -4.34 -0.04 -11.62
N HIS A 65 -3.20 0.25 -10.98
CA HIS A 65 -2.84 -0.41 -9.71
C HIS A 65 -3.77 -0.09 -8.54
N HIS A 66 -4.51 1.02 -8.59
CA HIS A 66 -5.56 1.34 -7.62
C HIS A 66 -6.98 1.06 -8.14
N GLY A 67 -7.15 0.80 -9.44
CA GLY A 67 -8.47 0.61 -10.05
C GLY A 67 -9.43 1.76 -9.71
N GLY A 68 -10.65 1.40 -9.33
CA GLY A 68 -11.65 2.34 -8.79
C GLY A 68 -11.68 2.38 -7.26
N GLY A 69 -10.57 2.04 -6.60
CA GLY A 69 -10.46 1.95 -5.14
C GLY A 69 -10.78 3.29 -4.46
N CYS A 70 -11.22 3.22 -3.20
CA CYS A 70 -11.47 4.40 -2.37
C CYS A 70 -10.25 4.71 -1.50
N VAL A 71 -9.91 5.99 -1.34
CA VAL A 71 -8.92 6.47 -0.38
C VAL A 71 -9.57 6.49 1.01
N SER A 72 -9.80 5.29 1.55
CA SER A 72 -10.72 5.03 2.67
C SER A 72 -10.41 5.80 3.95
N PHE A 73 -9.13 6.10 4.22
CA PHE A 73 -8.76 6.90 5.39
C PHE A 73 -9.36 8.31 5.33
N PHE A 74 -9.21 9.01 4.20
CA PHE A 74 -9.74 10.37 4.05
C PHE A 74 -11.25 10.37 3.87
N HIS A 75 -11.83 9.36 3.22
CA HIS A 75 -13.29 9.19 3.17
C HIS A 75 -13.88 9.01 4.57
N GLY A 76 -13.29 8.11 5.38
CA GLY A 76 -13.71 7.90 6.78
C GLY A 76 -13.54 9.16 7.63
N LYS A 77 -12.44 9.90 7.44
CA LYS A 77 -12.23 11.20 8.12
C LYS A 77 -13.27 12.23 7.70
N ALA A 78 -13.67 12.28 6.43
CA ALA A 78 -14.73 13.17 5.96
C ALA A 78 -16.08 12.84 6.62
N LEU A 79 -16.46 11.56 6.66
CA LEU A 79 -17.68 11.10 7.33
C LEU A 79 -17.71 11.45 8.82
N GLN A 80 -16.56 11.38 9.50
CA GLN A 80 -16.45 11.75 10.92
C GLN A 80 -16.57 13.26 11.17
N LEU A 81 -16.20 14.09 10.20
CA LEU A 81 -16.22 15.54 10.31
C LEU A 81 -17.53 16.17 9.79
N ALA A 82 -18.32 15.43 9.03
CA ALA A 82 -19.57 15.91 8.47
C ALA A 82 -20.69 15.89 9.51
N ASP A 83 -21.49 16.97 9.56
CA ASP A 83 -22.71 17.02 10.37
C ASP A 83 -23.77 16.03 9.85
N ASP A 84 -23.78 15.81 8.54
CA ASP A 84 -24.62 14.84 7.84
C ASP A 84 -23.75 13.88 7.02
N PRO A 85 -23.66 12.59 7.38
CA PRO A 85 -22.90 11.60 6.62
C PRO A 85 -23.33 11.47 5.15
N ASP A 86 -24.61 11.72 4.83
CA ASP A 86 -25.12 11.63 3.45
C ASP A 86 -24.63 12.78 2.56
N SER A 87 -24.02 13.83 3.16
CA SER A 87 -23.38 14.92 2.43
C SER A 87 -21.98 14.58 1.89
N VAL A 88 -21.41 13.45 2.30
CA VAL A 88 -20.07 13.00 1.86
C VAL A 88 -20.22 12.07 0.67
N ASP A 89 -19.90 12.57 -0.52
CA ASP A 89 -19.89 11.76 -1.74
C ASP A 89 -18.62 10.89 -1.79
N GLU A 90 -18.78 9.56 -1.73
CA GLU A 90 -17.65 8.63 -1.83
C GLU A 90 -16.86 8.80 -3.15
N SER A 91 -17.51 9.26 -4.23
CA SER A 91 -16.85 9.45 -5.52
C SER A 91 -15.74 10.49 -5.48
N ASP A 92 -15.79 11.47 -4.56
CA ASP A 92 -14.73 12.45 -4.32
C ASP A 92 -13.44 11.80 -3.76
N PHE A 93 -13.52 10.55 -3.30
CA PHE A 93 -12.41 9.80 -2.69
C PHE A 93 -11.98 8.60 -3.52
N ARG A 94 -12.52 8.41 -4.72
CA ARG A 94 -12.20 7.25 -5.57
C ARG A 94 -11.16 7.58 -6.63
N TYR A 95 -10.31 6.59 -6.91
CA TYR A 95 -9.48 6.62 -8.11
C TYR A 95 -10.35 6.51 -9.37
N PRO A 96 -9.99 7.20 -10.46
CA PRO A 96 -10.78 7.20 -11.70
C PRO A 96 -10.71 5.87 -12.47
N GLY A 97 -9.83 4.95 -12.09
CA GLY A 97 -9.58 3.72 -12.81
C GLY A 97 -8.70 3.89 -14.07
N PRO A 98 -8.74 2.91 -15.00
CA PRO A 98 -9.64 1.75 -15.01
C PRO A 98 -9.20 0.67 -14.02
N LYS A 99 -10.04 -0.35 -13.83
CA LYS A 99 -9.65 -1.57 -13.11
C LYS A 99 -8.49 -2.26 -13.83
N PRO A 100 -7.74 -3.15 -13.15
CA PRO A 100 -6.77 -4.02 -13.80
C PRO A 100 -7.32 -4.70 -15.04
N GLN A 101 -6.62 -4.52 -16.16
CA GLN A 101 -6.96 -5.10 -17.47
C GLN A 101 -6.13 -6.36 -17.78
N SER A 102 -5.27 -6.77 -16.85
CA SER A 102 -4.36 -7.90 -17.00
C SER A 102 -4.11 -8.59 -15.66
N LYS A 103 -3.66 -9.85 -15.70
CA LYS A 103 -3.25 -10.55 -14.47
C LYS A 103 -2.12 -9.79 -13.78
N GLU A 104 -1.17 -9.26 -14.55
CA GLU A 104 0.02 -8.62 -14.01
C GLU A 104 -0.30 -7.33 -13.25
N THR A 105 -1.17 -6.47 -13.80
CA THR A 105 -1.59 -5.24 -13.10
C THR A 105 -2.46 -5.55 -11.89
N ALA A 106 -3.28 -6.61 -11.96
CA ALA A 106 -4.04 -7.10 -10.80
C ALA A 106 -3.12 -7.64 -9.69
N LEU A 107 -2.07 -8.37 -10.05
CA LEU A 107 -1.07 -8.85 -9.09
C LEU A 107 -0.35 -7.70 -8.40
N VAL A 108 0.00 -6.63 -9.13
CA VAL A 108 0.60 -5.43 -8.53
C VAL A 108 -0.37 -4.72 -7.60
N MET A 109 -1.64 -4.56 -7.98
CA MET A 109 -2.68 -4.05 -7.09
C MET A 109 -2.74 -4.86 -5.80
N LEU A 110 -2.87 -6.20 -5.88
CA LEU A 110 -3.01 -7.03 -4.69
C LEU A 110 -1.76 -6.99 -3.80
N ALA A 111 -0.57 -7.03 -4.40
CA ALA A 111 0.69 -6.97 -3.66
C ALA A 111 0.89 -5.63 -2.94
N ASP A 112 0.63 -4.50 -3.63
CA ASP A 112 0.75 -3.16 -3.07
C ASP A 112 -0.22 -2.94 -1.90
N ASN A 113 -1.50 -3.27 -2.10
CA ASN A 113 -2.51 -3.14 -1.05
C ASN A 113 -2.21 -4.04 0.17
N CYS A 114 -1.71 -5.26 -0.04
CA CYS A 114 -1.34 -6.16 1.05
C CYS A 114 -0.09 -5.66 1.80
N GLU A 115 0.94 -5.19 1.10
CA GLU A 115 2.13 -4.60 1.72
C GLU A 115 1.74 -3.42 2.59
N ALA A 116 0.99 -2.46 2.03
CA ALA A 116 0.61 -1.25 2.73
C ALA A 116 -0.24 -1.55 3.97
N ALA A 117 -1.19 -2.50 3.86
CA ALA A 117 -2.03 -2.92 4.99
C ALA A 117 -1.22 -3.59 6.10
N VAL A 118 -0.32 -4.52 5.76
CA VAL A 118 0.53 -5.21 6.75
C VAL A 118 1.51 -4.24 7.40
N ARG A 119 2.17 -3.38 6.61
CA ARG A 119 3.08 -2.34 7.10
C ARG A 119 2.39 -1.38 8.07
N SER A 120 1.16 -0.98 7.77
CA SER A 120 0.38 -0.10 8.63
C SER A 120 -0.10 -0.78 9.91
N ALA A 121 -0.49 -2.06 9.85
CA ALA A 121 -1.01 -2.80 11.00
C ALA A 121 0.07 -3.18 12.01
N ARG A 122 1.33 -3.35 11.56
CA ARG A 122 2.45 -3.81 12.39
C ARG A 122 2.10 -5.08 13.18
N PRO A 123 1.76 -6.18 12.47
CA PRO A 123 1.21 -7.37 13.10
C PRO A 123 2.18 -7.98 14.11
N ALA A 124 1.64 -8.50 15.21
CA ALA A 124 2.41 -9.14 16.26
C ALA A 124 2.86 -10.57 15.88
N GLY A 125 2.24 -11.15 14.84
CA GLY A 125 2.47 -12.55 14.47
C GLY A 125 2.03 -12.91 13.06
N VAL A 126 2.28 -14.18 12.73
CA VAL A 126 2.09 -14.80 11.41
C VAL A 126 0.61 -14.91 11.05
N GLU A 127 -0.22 -15.20 12.04
CA GLU A 127 -1.66 -15.38 11.93
C GLU A 127 -2.33 -14.06 11.52
N GLU A 128 -1.91 -12.95 12.12
CA GLU A 128 -2.43 -11.62 11.81
C GLU A 128 -2.06 -11.19 10.38
N VAL A 129 -0.85 -11.53 9.89
CA VAL A 129 -0.49 -11.34 8.47
C VAL A 129 -1.44 -12.11 7.54
N VAL A 130 -1.77 -13.35 7.88
CA VAL A 130 -2.71 -14.19 7.10
C VAL A 130 -4.08 -13.53 7.05
N GLU A 131 -4.60 -13.07 8.19
CA GLU A 131 -5.89 -12.41 8.28
C GLU A 131 -5.93 -11.10 7.46
N ILE A 132 -4.89 -10.28 7.55
CA ILE A 132 -4.79 -9.03 6.79
C ILE A 132 -4.78 -9.30 5.28
N VAL A 133 -3.92 -10.20 4.81
CA VAL A 133 -3.82 -10.53 3.38
C VAL A 133 -5.16 -11.06 2.87
N ASN A 134 -5.78 -11.97 3.62
CA ASN A 134 -7.05 -12.55 3.21
C ASN A 134 -8.15 -11.48 3.08
N ARG A 135 -8.29 -10.65 4.11
CA ARG A 135 -9.25 -9.55 4.14
C ARG A 135 -9.06 -8.56 2.99
N VAL A 136 -7.82 -8.18 2.68
CA VAL A 136 -7.53 -7.25 1.58
C VAL A 136 -7.94 -7.85 0.23
N ILE A 137 -7.59 -9.11 -0.03
CA ILE A 137 -7.93 -9.76 -1.31
C ILE A 137 -9.45 -9.97 -1.40
N ASP A 138 -10.11 -10.41 -0.33
CA ASP A 138 -11.57 -10.58 -0.28
C ASP A 138 -12.30 -9.25 -0.55
N GLN A 139 -11.81 -8.16 0.02
CA GLN A 139 -12.36 -6.83 -0.21
C GLN A 139 -12.23 -6.41 -1.69
N ARG A 140 -11.08 -6.62 -2.33
CA ARG A 140 -10.90 -6.30 -3.76
C ARG A 140 -11.82 -7.13 -4.66
N VAL A 141 -12.08 -8.39 -4.30
CA VAL A 141 -13.06 -9.25 -4.99
C VAL A 141 -14.48 -8.71 -4.79
N ALA A 142 -14.87 -8.38 -3.56
CA ALA A 142 -16.21 -7.88 -3.24
C ALA A 142 -16.52 -6.53 -3.91
N GLU A 143 -15.53 -5.65 -4.03
CA GLU A 143 -15.62 -4.38 -4.76
C GLU A 143 -15.60 -4.54 -6.29
N GLY A 144 -15.45 -5.78 -6.78
CA GLY A 144 -15.38 -6.09 -8.21
C GLY A 144 -14.17 -5.48 -8.91
N GLN A 145 -13.08 -5.18 -8.19
CA GLN A 145 -11.86 -4.59 -8.76
C GLN A 145 -11.15 -5.54 -9.75
N LEU A 146 -11.38 -6.84 -9.62
CA LEU A 146 -10.74 -7.87 -10.45
C LEU A 146 -11.60 -8.32 -11.64
N ASN A 147 -12.79 -7.73 -11.83
CA ASN A 147 -13.78 -8.19 -12.82
C ASN A 147 -13.36 -7.97 -14.30
N GLU A 148 -12.31 -7.19 -14.54
CA GLU A 148 -11.84 -6.81 -15.87
C GLU A 148 -10.47 -7.45 -16.21
N CYS A 149 -10.04 -8.45 -15.42
CA CYS A 149 -8.84 -9.23 -15.67
C CYS A 149 -9.11 -10.74 -15.59
N ASP A 150 -8.24 -11.55 -16.20
CA ASP A 150 -8.45 -13.00 -16.33
C ASP A 150 -8.00 -13.81 -15.10
N LEU A 151 -7.96 -13.21 -13.90
CA LEU A 151 -7.60 -13.96 -12.68
C LEU A 151 -8.68 -14.97 -12.31
N THR A 152 -8.30 -16.24 -12.22
CA THR A 152 -9.18 -17.30 -11.76
C THR A 152 -9.18 -17.40 -10.24
N LEU A 153 -10.19 -18.05 -9.64
CA LEU A 153 -10.18 -18.36 -8.20
C LEU A 153 -8.96 -19.19 -7.79
N ARG A 154 -8.47 -20.06 -8.68
CA ARG A 154 -7.23 -20.82 -8.48
C ARG A 154 -6.02 -19.89 -8.43
N ASP A 155 -5.94 -18.92 -9.34
CA ASP A 155 -4.86 -17.92 -9.33
C ASP A 155 -4.90 -17.12 -8.02
N LEU A 156 -6.08 -16.71 -7.55
CA LEU A 156 -6.23 -15.99 -6.28
C LEU A 156 -5.75 -16.77 -5.07
N GLU A 157 -6.00 -18.09 -5.02
CA GLU A 157 -5.46 -18.92 -3.95
C GLU A 157 -3.93 -18.98 -3.97
N ILE A 158 -3.34 -19.12 -5.17
CA ILE A 158 -1.88 -19.09 -5.32
C ILE A 158 -1.32 -17.73 -4.88
N VAL A 159 -1.99 -16.64 -5.23
CA VAL A 159 -1.61 -15.28 -4.84
C VAL A 159 -1.65 -15.11 -3.32
N ARG A 160 -2.72 -15.56 -2.65
CA ARG A 160 -2.84 -15.54 -1.18
C ARG A 160 -1.63 -16.20 -0.54
N GLN A 161 -1.37 -17.46 -0.89
CA GLN A 161 -0.27 -18.23 -0.30
C GLN A 161 1.09 -17.57 -0.56
N THR A 162 1.30 -17.03 -1.76
CA THR A 162 2.55 -16.38 -2.15
C THR A 162 2.77 -15.07 -1.38
N LEU A 163 1.75 -14.21 -1.26
CA LEU A 163 1.84 -12.95 -0.52
C LEU A 163 2.00 -13.19 0.97
N ILE A 164 1.25 -14.14 1.53
CA ILE A 164 1.37 -14.57 2.93
C ILE A 164 2.80 -15.04 3.23
N SER A 165 3.35 -15.92 2.39
CA SER A 165 4.72 -16.43 2.56
C SER A 165 5.76 -15.31 2.49
N SER A 166 5.62 -14.40 1.52
CA SER A 166 6.55 -13.30 1.30
C SER A 166 6.52 -12.29 2.45
N LEU A 167 5.33 -11.87 2.88
CA LEU A 167 5.16 -10.87 3.93
C LEU A 167 5.56 -11.40 5.31
N LYS A 168 5.37 -12.70 5.59
CA LYS A 168 5.91 -13.35 6.80
C LYS A 168 7.43 -13.21 6.93
N GLY A 169 8.15 -13.28 5.82
CA GLY A 169 9.61 -13.15 5.82
C GLY A 169 10.08 -11.71 6.05
N VAL A 170 9.31 -10.72 5.60
CA VAL A 170 9.63 -9.29 5.75
C VAL A 170 9.29 -8.77 7.14
N PHE A 171 8.15 -9.20 7.70
CA PHE A 171 7.61 -8.67 8.95
C PHE A 171 7.86 -9.55 10.18
N HIS A 172 8.65 -10.62 10.05
CA HIS A 172 9.17 -11.31 11.22
C HIS A 172 10.23 -10.43 11.91
N PRO A 173 10.19 -10.26 13.24
CA PRO A 173 11.30 -9.67 13.96
C PRO A 173 12.55 -10.49 13.65
N ARG A 174 13.60 -9.82 13.15
CA ARG A 174 14.94 -10.43 13.06
C ARG A 174 15.24 -11.05 14.42
N ILE A 175 15.56 -12.34 14.45
CA ILE A 175 15.98 -13.04 15.66
C ILE A 175 17.06 -12.18 16.34
N GLN A 176 16.75 -11.62 17.51
CA GLN A 176 17.76 -10.95 18.33
C GLN A 176 18.66 -12.05 18.88
N TYR A 177 19.87 -12.14 18.33
CA TYR A 177 20.88 -13.01 18.93
C TYR A 177 21.20 -12.51 20.34
N PRO A 178 21.20 -13.38 21.36
CA PRO A 178 21.59 -12.98 22.70
C PRO A 178 23.00 -12.38 22.67
N PRO A 179 23.26 -11.30 23.43
CA PRO A 179 24.59 -10.70 23.47
C PRO A 179 25.62 -11.76 23.91
N PRO A 180 26.82 -11.79 23.30
CA PRO A 180 27.86 -12.71 23.72
C PRO A 180 28.14 -12.50 25.21
N LYS A 181 28.13 -13.60 25.98
CA LYS A 181 28.50 -13.55 27.40
C LYS A 181 29.92 -12.98 27.49
N SER A 182 30.06 -11.83 28.14
CA SER A 182 31.36 -11.26 28.45
C SER A 182 32.12 -12.26 29.33
N GLU A 183 33.19 -12.85 28.82
CA GLU A 183 34.16 -13.54 29.66
C GLU A 183 34.76 -12.49 30.61
N GLN A 184 34.51 -12.65 31.90
CA GLN A 184 35.19 -11.88 32.92
C GLN A 184 36.66 -12.26 32.88
N VAL A 185 37.49 -11.35 32.38
CA VAL A 185 38.93 -11.47 32.47
C VAL A 185 39.29 -11.28 33.95
N THR A 186 39.63 -12.38 34.63
CA THR A 186 40.17 -12.35 35.97
C THR A 186 41.54 -11.69 35.92
N GLU A 187 41.65 -10.44 36.38
CA GLU A 187 42.93 -9.77 36.61
C GLU A 187 43.69 -10.55 37.69
N VAL A 188 44.79 -11.18 37.30
CA VAL A 188 45.76 -11.75 38.24
C VAL A 188 46.65 -10.59 38.68
N ALA A 189 46.45 -10.12 39.92
CA ALA A 189 47.30 -9.13 40.55
C ALA A 189 48.73 -9.69 40.70
N GLY A 190 49.68 -9.09 39.98
CA GLY A 190 51.11 -9.34 40.12
C GLY A 190 51.74 -8.46 41.19
N THR A 191 52.41 -9.13 42.14
CA THR A 191 53.53 -8.75 43.05
C THR A 191 53.85 -7.28 43.29
#